data_AF-A0A8T6NFA8-F1
#
_entry.id   AF-A0A8T6NFA8-F1
#
_cell.length_a   1.000
_cell.length_b   1.000
_cell.length_c   1.000
_cell.angle_alpha   90.00
_cell.angle_beta   90.00
_cell.angle_gamma   90.00
#
_symmetry.space_group_name_H-M   'P 1'
#
loop_
_entity.id
_entity.type
_entity.pdbx_description
1 polymer ?
#
loop_
_entity_poly.entity_id
_entity_poly.type
_entity_poly.pdbx_seq_one_letter_code
_entity_poly.pdbx_strand_id
1 'polypeptide(L)' 'MIDQKTCPHDAKVKMAGFKDRYECTRCHKFILYGQ' A
#
# COMPACT_ATOMS: atom_id res chain seq x y z
N MET A 1 -2.58 -1.32 -9.11
CA MET A 1 -2.05 -2.22 -8.07
C MET A 1 -0.53 -2.17 -8.15
N ILE A 2 0.12 -1.76 -7.08
CA ILE A 2 1.57 -1.57 -7.00
C ILE A 2 2.03 -2.55 -5.94
N ASP A 3 2.87 -3.50 -6.31
CA ASP A 3 3.51 -4.40 -5.36
C ASP A 3 4.43 -3.59 -4.43
N GLN A 4 4.62 -4.03 -3.18
CA GLN A 4 5.48 -3.33 -2.23
C GLN A 4 6.88 -3.03 -2.81
N LYS A 5 7.43 -3.88 -3.68
CA LYS A 5 8.73 -3.62 -4.34
C LYS A 5 8.71 -2.39 -5.24
N THR A 6 7.56 -2.09 -5.84
CA THR A 6 7.36 -0.91 -6.70
C THR A 6 7.02 0.36 -5.93
N CYS A 7 6.84 0.28 -4.60
CA CYS A 7 6.65 1.45 -3.73
C CYS A 7 7.63 1.42 -2.55
N PRO A 8 8.89 1.86 -2.76
CA PRO A 8 9.93 1.88 -1.73
C PRO A 8 9.69 2.95 -0.65
N HIS A 9 8.63 3.73 -0.77
CA HIS A 9 8.33 4.79 0.18
C HIS A 9 7.87 4.22 1.51
N ASP A 10 8.50 4.67 2.59
CA ASP A 10 8.03 4.49 3.97
C ASP A 10 6.91 5.50 4.27
N ALA A 11 5.84 5.44 3.47
CA ALA A 11 4.69 6.33 3.57
C ALA A 11 3.42 5.52 3.30
N LYS A 12 3.26 4.41 4.04
CA LYS A 12 2.18 3.43 3.89
C LYS A 12 1.25 3.50 5.09
N VAL A 13 -0.03 3.71 4.82
CA VAL A 13 -1.09 3.74 5.83
C VAL A 13 -1.96 2.51 5.65
N LYS A 14 -2.19 1.76 6.73
CA LYS A 14 -3.10 0.62 6.70
C LYS A 14 -4.54 1.13 6.61
N MET A 15 -5.29 0.65 5.63
CA MET A 15 -6.70 1.02 5.50
C MET A 15 -7.54 0.32 6.57
N ALA A 16 -8.27 1.09 7.36
CA ALA A 16 -9.23 0.54 8.32
C ALA A 16 -10.33 -0.23 7.57
N GLY A 17 -10.67 -1.43 8.04
CA GLY A 17 -11.72 -2.27 7.44
C GLY A 17 -11.27 -3.11 6.23
N PHE A 18 -10.04 -2.95 5.73
CA PHE A 18 -9.49 -3.81 4.69
C PHE A 18 -8.34 -4.67 5.22
N LYS A 19 -8.49 -5.98 5.14
CA LYS A 19 -7.40 -6.92 5.44
C LYS A 19 -6.36 -6.79 4.32
N ASP A 20 -5.11 -6.50 4.69
CA ASP A 20 -3.94 -6.48 3.79
C ASP A 20 -3.92 -5.42 2.68
N ARG A 21 -4.76 -4.37 2.80
CA ARG A 21 -4.71 -3.18 1.92
C ARG A 21 -4.06 -2.01 2.65
N TYR A 22 -3.03 -1.47 2.01
CA TYR A 22 -2.32 -0.29 2.46
C TYR A 22 -2.43 0.78 1.37
N GLU A 23 -2.46 2.03 1.75
CA GLU A 23 -2.34 3.15 0.82
C GLU A 23 -0.95 3.76 0.98
N CYS A 24 -0.23 3.94 -0.11
CA CYS A 24 0.91 4.83 -0.10
C CYS A 24 0.42 6.27 -0.29
N THR A 25 0.46 7.07 0.77
CA THR A 25 0.02 8.47 0.75
C THR A 25 0.92 9.34 -0.12
N ARG A 26 2.17 8.93 -0.34
CA ARG A 26 3.11 9.63 -1.24
C ARG A 26 2.80 9.41 -2.73
N CYS A 27 2.30 8.22 -3.07
CA CYS A 27 1.94 7.89 -4.45
C CYS A 27 0.45 8.00 -4.74
N HIS A 28 -0.38 8.18 -3.70
CA HIS A 28 -1.83 8.07 -3.75
C HIS A 28 -2.28 6.76 -4.44
N LYS A 29 -1.62 5.65 -4.10
CA LYS A 29 -1.87 4.32 -4.69
C LYS A 29 -2.04 3.25 -3.63
N PHE A 30 -2.93 2.30 -3.92
CA PHE A 30 -3.14 1.12 -3.07
C PHE A 30 -2.08 0.04 -3.32
N ILE A 31 -1.49 -0.41 -2.22
CA ILE A 31 -0.60 -1.55 -2.10
C ILE A 31 -1.41 -2.69 -1.49
N LEU A 32 -1.41 -3.84 -2.14
CA LEU A 32 -2.00 -5.06 -1.62
C LEU A 32 -0.84 -5.96 -1.19
N TYR A 33 -0.87 -6.45 0.05
CA TYR A 33 0.10 -7.45 0.50
C TYR A 33 -0.48 -8.84 0.18
N GLY A 34 0.14 -9.56 -0.75
CA GLY A 34 -0.28 -10.92 -1.11
C GLY A 34 -0.22 -11.25 -2.60
N GLN A 35 0.93 -11.05 -3.24
CA GLN A 35 1.29 -11.76 -4.46
C GLN A 35 2.64 -12.46 -4.27
#